data_AF-A0A162UZ17-F1
#
_entry.id   AF-A0A162UZ17-F1
#
_cell.length_a   1.000
_cell.length_b   1.000
_cell.length_c   1.000
_cell.angle_alpha   90.00
_cell.angle_beta   90.00
_cell.angle_gamma   90.00
#
_symmetry.space_group_name_H-M   'P 1'
#
loop_
_entity.id
_entity.type
_entity.pdbx_description
1 polymer ?
#
loop_
_entity_poly.entity_id
_entity_poly.type
_entity_poly.pdbx_seq_one_letter_code
_entity_poly.pdbx_strand_id
1 'polypeptide(L)'
;MATPKKAVVFYSNSQANSTPSTQALDDLCTRGCSGQLIMEDLGGKEIVELAKSLGFAVSLALKSVPTSAEIIDILASVGPKVDLLLVDISTQNNSWPLINDVVKDLMADTPTYLKVIVAPRDESASEPVLADKNWWDSLVPEQSHVKKEGRCVSIEPRHGFVCSYLHDKSTRRDNATKFTTKDIIENGCNGKILAWHFLGEIGHKLGFVPKYGA
;
A
#
# COMPACT_ATOMS: atom_id res chain seq x y z
N MET A 1 -3.29 -12.56 -18.17
CA MET A 1 -2.75 -12.45 -16.79
C MET A 1 -3.79 -12.95 -15.82
N ALA A 2 -3.40 -13.67 -14.77
CA ALA A 2 -4.35 -14.02 -13.71
C ALA A 2 -4.66 -12.75 -12.88
N THR A 3 -5.94 -12.47 -12.68
CA THR A 3 -6.42 -11.36 -11.85
C THR A 3 -6.62 -11.89 -10.43
N PRO A 4 -5.98 -11.31 -9.39
CA PRO A 4 -6.23 -11.73 -8.01
C PRO A 4 -7.73 -11.60 -7.69
N LYS A 5 -8.25 -12.56 -6.92
CA LYS A 5 -9.65 -12.53 -6.47
C LYS A 5 -9.81 -12.06 -5.05
N LYS A 6 -8.72 -12.04 -4.29
CA LYS A 6 -8.66 -11.67 -2.88
C LYS A 6 -7.47 -10.75 -2.65
N ALA A 7 -7.61 -9.82 -1.72
CA ALA A 7 -6.53 -8.97 -1.24
C ALA A 7 -6.45 -8.94 0.28
N VAL A 8 -5.23 -8.81 0.80
CA VAL A 8 -4.94 -8.48 2.19
C VAL A 8 -4.11 -7.22 2.20
N VAL A 9 -4.56 -6.21 2.95
CA VAL A 9 -3.85 -4.95 3.17
C VAL A 9 -3.47 -4.87 4.64
N PHE A 10 -2.17 -4.81 4.93
CA PHE A 10 -1.66 -4.55 6.26
C PHE A 10 -1.36 -3.07 6.39
N TYR A 11 -1.90 -2.46 7.45
CA TYR A 11 -1.58 -1.09 7.84
C TYR A 11 -0.94 -1.10 9.22
N SER A 12 0.23 -0.48 9.35
CA SER A 12 0.86 -0.19 10.64
C SER A 12 1.08 1.31 10.77
N ASN A 13 0.95 1.84 11.99
CA ASN A 13 1.32 3.22 12.30
C ASN A 13 2.80 3.34 12.74
N SER A 14 3.53 2.23 12.79
CA SER A 14 4.98 2.26 12.97
C SER A 14 5.64 2.60 11.63
N GLN A 15 6.70 3.41 11.65
CA GLN A 15 7.48 3.71 10.45
C GLN A 15 8.13 2.44 9.87
N ALA A 16 8.25 2.40 8.54
CA ALA A 16 9.03 1.38 7.83
C ALA A 16 10.54 1.62 8.02
N ASN A 17 11.05 1.17 9.17
CA ASN A 17 12.45 1.24 9.53
C ASN A 17 13.10 -0.13 9.41
N SER A 18 14.42 -0.16 9.24
CA SER A 18 15.23 -1.38 9.15
C SER A 18 15.28 -2.11 10.49
N THR A 19 14.17 -2.72 10.90
CA THR A 19 14.16 -3.72 11.97
C THR A 19 14.65 -5.06 11.41
N PRO A 20 15.50 -5.81 12.12
CA PRO A 20 16.12 -7.04 11.61
C PRO A 20 15.16 -8.20 11.30
N SER A 21 13.87 -8.09 11.62
CA SER A 21 12.86 -9.16 11.46
C SER A 21 11.92 -8.94 10.27
N THR A 22 12.36 -8.30 9.18
CA THR A 22 11.48 -7.90 8.05
C THR A 22 11.81 -8.62 6.73
N GLN A 23 12.51 -9.75 6.77
CA GLN A 23 12.94 -10.47 5.55
C GLN A 23 11.79 -10.76 4.59
N ALA A 24 10.61 -11.16 5.07
CA ALA A 24 9.46 -11.42 4.22
C ALA A 24 8.88 -10.15 3.58
N LEU A 25 9.03 -8.99 4.25
CA LEU A 25 8.63 -7.69 3.69
C LEU A 25 9.62 -7.25 2.62
N ASP A 26 10.91 -7.48 2.84
CA ASP A 26 11.98 -7.23 1.86
C ASP A 26 11.82 -8.15 0.63
N ASP A 27 11.45 -9.42 0.84
CA ASP A 27 11.13 -10.36 -0.23
C ASP A 27 9.88 -9.91 -1.01
N LEU A 28 8.86 -9.38 -0.31
CA LEU A 28 7.66 -8.81 -0.93
C LEU A 28 8.02 -7.60 -1.80
N CYS A 29 8.86 -6.67 -1.33
CA CYS A 29 9.41 -5.58 -2.14
C CYS A 29 10.17 -6.11 -3.35
N THR A 30 11.13 -7.00 -3.13
CA THR A 30 11.99 -7.56 -4.18
C THR A 30 11.21 -8.21 -5.30
N ARG A 31 10.05 -8.81 -5.00
CA ARG A 31 9.18 -9.48 -5.98
C ARG A 31 8.06 -8.57 -6.51
N GLY A 32 7.74 -7.50 -5.79
CA GLY A 32 6.57 -6.66 -5.99
C GLY A 32 6.88 -5.33 -6.68
N CYS A 33 5.95 -4.39 -6.58
CA CYS A 33 6.28 -2.98 -6.78
C CYS A 33 5.83 -2.17 -5.57
N SER A 34 6.52 -1.06 -5.39
CA SER A 34 6.46 -0.17 -4.26
C SER A 34 6.31 1.27 -4.73
N GLY A 35 5.89 2.14 -3.80
CA GLY A 35 5.74 3.56 -4.06
C GLY A 35 5.33 4.33 -2.83
N GLN A 36 5.07 5.62 -3.05
CA GLN A 36 4.63 6.55 -2.02
C GLN A 36 3.15 6.85 -2.21
N LEU A 37 2.37 6.68 -1.14
CA LEU A 37 0.98 7.12 -1.11
C LEU A 37 0.91 8.52 -0.52
N ILE A 38 0.25 9.41 -1.25
CA ILE A 38 -0.03 10.77 -0.80
C ILE A 38 -1.50 10.85 -0.45
N MET A 39 -1.82 11.47 0.69
CA MET A 39 -3.19 11.72 1.10
C MET A 39 -3.66 13.08 0.59
N GLU A 40 -4.94 13.13 0.21
CA GLU A 40 -5.66 14.39 0.16
C GLU A 40 -5.67 15.01 1.57
N ASP A 41 -5.69 16.33 1.65
CA ASP A 41 -6.07 16.99 2.89
C ASP A 41 -7.56 16.72 3.13
N LEU A 42 -7.84 15.67 3.90
CA LEU A 42 -9.19 15.22 4.21
C LEU A 42 -9.77 15.91 5.45
N GLY A 43 -9.11 16.94 6.00
CA GLY A 43 -9.56 17.62 7.22
C GLY A 43 -9.63 16.67 8.44
N GLY A 44 -8.73 15.69 8.52
CA GLY A 44 -8.62 14.76 9.64
C GLY A 44 -9.36 13.42 9.50
N LYS A 45 -9.92 13.08 8.34
CA LYS A 45 -10.52 11.74 8.12
C LYS A 45 -9.45 10.68 7.87
N GLU A 46 -9.56 9.56 8.57
CA GLU A 46 -8.58 8.46 8.52
C GLU A 46 -8.76 7.57 7.28
N ILE A 47 -7.69 6.87 6.88
CA ILE A 47 -7.63 5.98 5.70
C ILE A 47 -8.72 4.89 5.71
N VAL A 48 -9.14 4.48 6.91
CA VAL A 48 -10.21 3.50 7.13
C VAL A 48 -11.57 4.05 6.71
N GLU A 49 -11.84 5.33 6.96
CA GLU A 49 -13.08 6.00 6.53
C GLU A 49 -13.13 6.13 5.01
N LEU A 50 -11.97 6.44 4.39
CA LEU A 50 -11.84 6.48 2.94
C LEU A 50 -12.15 5.12 2.31
N ALA A 51 -11.59 4.04 2.85
CA ALA A 51 -11.89 2.68 2.40
C ALA A 51 -13.38 2.35 2.53
N LYS A 52 -14.01 2.69 3.67
CA LYS A 52 -15.46 2.50 3.83
C LYS A 52 -16.27 3.27 2.78
N SER A 53 -15.90 4.52 2.50
CA SER A 53 -16.60 5.37 1.52
C SER A 53 -16.48 4.85 0.08
N LEU A 54 -15.41 4.09 -0.22
CA LEU A 54 -15.16 3.46 -1.51
C LEU A 54 -15.84 2.09 -1.67
N GLY A 55 -16.65 1.67 -0.69
CA GLY A 55 -17.37 0.40 -0.75
C GLY A 55 -16.52 -0.82 -0.40
N PHE A 56 -15.36 -0.64 0.25
CA PHE A 56 -14.62 -1.78 0.81
C PHE A 56 -15.41 -2.37 1.99
N ALA A 57 -16.03 -3.53 1.77
CA ALA A 57 -17.11 -4.06 2.59
C ALA A 57 -16.70 -4.56 3.99
N VAL A 58 -15.41 -4.77 4.28
CA VAL A 58 -14.95 -5.28 5.58
C VAL A 58 -13.61 -4.65 5.99
N SER A 59 -13.67 -3.83 7.05
CA SER A 59 -12.52 -3.46 7.86
C SER A 59 -12.66 -4.23 9.17
N LEU A 60 -11.71 -5.12 9.46
CA LEU A 60 -11.59 -5.70 10.78
C LEU A 60 -10.54 -4.88 11.53
N ALA A 61 -10.99 -4.01 12.42
CA ALA A 61 -10.13 -3.46 13.48
C ALA A 61 -9.89 -4.61 14.47
N LEU A 62 -8.90 -5.46 14.17
CA LEU A 62 -8.61 -6.60 15.01
C LEU A 62 -7.82 -6.13 16.23
N LYS A 63 -8.30 -6.51 17.42
CA LYS A 63 -7.64 -6.18 18.70
C LYS A 63 -6.24 -6.79 18.81
N SER A 64 -5.93 -7.78 17.99
CA SER A 64 -4.66 -8.49 17.86
C SER A 64 -4.37 -8.76 16.40
N VAL A 65 -3.08 -8.92 16.05
CA VAL A 65 -2.71 -9.34 14.69
C VAL A 65 -3.23 -10.75 14.44
N PRO A 66 -4.06 -10.97 13.39
CA PRO A 66 -4.52 -12.31 13.06
C PRO A 66 -3.37 -13.14 12.51
N THR A 67 -3.41 -14.43 12.76
CA THR A 67 -2.56 -15.43 12.11
C THR A 67 -2.88 -15.51 10.62
N SER A 68 -1.95 -16.07 9.84
CA SER A 68 -2.14 -16.38 8.42
C SER A 68 -3.36 -17.29 8.19
N ALA A 69 -3.55 -18.30 9.02
CA ALA A 69 -4.71 -19.18 8.99
C ALA A 69 -6.04 -18.43 9.22
N GLU A 70 -6.11 -17.54 10.22
CA GLU A 70 -7.30 -16.73 10.46
C GLU A 70 -7.61 -15.80 9.29
N ILE A 71 -6.60 -15.19 8.68
CA ILE A 71 -6.78 -14.37 7.47
C ILE A 71 -7.34 -15.20 6.31
N ILE A 72 -6.79 -16.39 6.08
CA ILE A 72 -7.24 -17.32 5.05
C ILE A 72 -8.70 -17.71 5.32
N ASP A 73 -9.03 -18.07 6.55
CA ASP A 73 -10.39 -18.46 6.94
C ASP A 73 -11.37 -17.30 6.76
N ILE A 74 -11.01 -16.07 7.13
CA ILE A 74 -11.84 -14.88 6.91
C ILE A 74 -12.10 -14.68 5.41
N LEU A 75 -11.07 -14.75 4.57
CA LEU A 75 -11.18 -14.56 3.12
C LEU A 75 -11.86 -15.73 2.40
N ALA A 76 -11.78 -16.94 2.94
CA ALA A 76 -12.39 -18.16 2.42
C ALA A 76 -13.81 -18.41 2.95
N SER A 77 -14.20 -17.73 4.03
CA SER A 77 -15.49 -17.95 4.70
C SER A 77 -16.68 -17.83 3.74
N VAL A 78 -17.67 -18.71 3.92
CA VAL A 78 -18.93 -18.77 3.16
C VAL A 78 -19.89 -17.63 3.56
N GLY A 79 -19.48 -16.77 4.49
CA GLY A 79 -20.23 -15.60 4.96
C GLY A 79 -20.28 -14.46 3.93
N PRO A 80 -20.49 -13.19 4.34
CA PRO A 80 -20.42 -12.08 3.39
C PRO A 80 -19.07 -12.12 2.67
N LYS A 81 -19.11 -12.14 1.34
CA LYS A 81 -17.94 -12.37 0.49
C LYS A 81 -16.87 -11.27 0.74
N VAL A 82 -15.85 -11.61 1.52
CA VAL A 82 -14.74 -10.69 1.81
C VAL A 82 -13.70 -10.81 0.70
N ASP A 83 -13.71 -9.87 -0.24
CA ASP A 83 -12.74 -9.86 -1.35
C ASP A 83 -11.49 -9.01 -1.05
N LEU A 84 -11.57 -8.11 -0.07
CA LEU A 84 -10.43 -7.39 0.49
C LEU A 84 -10.54 -7.37 2.00
N LEU A 85 -9.46 -7.75 2.67
CA LEU A 85 -9.31 -7.61 4.12
C LEU A 85 -8.29 -6.53 4.44
N LEU A 86 -8.71 -5.48 5.15
CA LEU A 86 -7.81 -4.53 5.79
C LEU A 86 -7.50 -5.02 7.21
N VAL A 87 -6.23 -5.30 7.47
CA VAL A 87 -5.67 -5.64 8.78
C VAL A 87 -5.00 -4.39 9.33
N ASP A 88 -5.71 -3.68 10.20
CA ASP A 88 -5.21 -2.50 10.90
C ASP A 88 -4.49 -2.91 12.19
N ILE A 89 -3.20 -2.59 12.26
CA ILE A 89 -2.30 -2.92 13.36
C ILE A 89 -1.72 -1.64 13.98
N SER A 90 -2.34 -0.49 13.71
CA SER A 90 -1.89 0.82 14.18
C SER A 90 -1.75 0.96 15.70
N THR A 91 -2.49 0.16 16.47
CA THR A 91 -2.47 0.20 17.95
C THR A 91 -1.41 -0.68 18.58
N GLN A 92 -0.69 -1.52 17.81
CA GLN A 92 0.31 -2.44 18.34
C GLN A 92 1.71 -1.84 18.22
N ASN A 93 2.43 -1.78 19.34
CA ASN A 93 3.83 -1.42 19.34
C ASN A 93 4.66 -2.55 18.72
N ASN A 94 5.63 -2.21 17.87
CA ASN A 94 6.54 -3.18 17.24
C ASN A 94 5.80 -4.29 16.46
N SER A 95 4.86 -3.91 15.58
CA SER A 95 4.06 -4.86 14.79
C SER A 95 4.83 -5.61 13.70
N TRP A 96 6.04 -5.16 13.35
CA TRP A 96 6.77 -5.65 12.19
C TRP A 96 7.13 -7.14 12.20
N PRO A 97 7.59 -7.74 13.31
CA PRO A 97 7.82 -9.19 13.37
C PRO A 97 6.54 -9.99 13.08
N LEU A 98 5.41 -9.55 13.64
CA LEU A 98 4.11 -10.22 13.44
C LEU A 98 3.65 -10.11 11.98
N ILE A 99 3.73 -8.91 11.40
CA ILE A 99 3.40 -8.71 9.97
C ILE A 99 4.33 -9.55 9.10
N ASN A 100 5.63 -9.60 9.41
CA ASN A 100 6.61 -10.39 8.67
C ASN A 100 6.24 -11.88 8.66
N ASP A 101 5.92 -12.46 9.81
CA ASP A 101 5.58 -13.88 9.92
C ASP A 101 4.30 -14.20 9.15
N VAL A 102 3.27 -13.37 9.30
CA VAL A 102 2.01 -13.54 8.56
C VAL A 102 2.21 -13.39 7.05
N VAL A 103 3.00 -12.40 6.62
CA VAL A 103 3.29 -12.17 5.19
C VAL A 103 4.09 -13.31 4.60
N LYS A 104 5.05 -13.86 5.35
CA LYS A 104 5.83 -15.04 4.94
C LYS A 104 4.91 -16.21 4.63
N ASP A 105 3.99 -16.52 5.54
CA ASP A 105 3.03 -17.61 5.37
C ASP A 105 2.08 -17.33 4.21
N LEU A 106 1.50 -16.11 4.12
CA LEU A 106 0.60 -15.74 3.02
C LEU A 106 1.28 -15.81 1.64
N MET A 107 2.56 -15.46 1.55
CA MET A 107 3.32 -15.59 0.31
C MET A 107 3.52 -17.05 -0.11
N ALA A 108 3.64 -17.97 0.86
CA ALA A 108 3.75 -19.41 0.60
C ALA A 108 2.39 -20.04 0.25
N ASP A 109 1.37 -19.77 1.06
CA ASP A 109 0.10 -20.50 1.04
C ASP A 109 -0.92 -19.93 0.06
N THR A 110 -0.85 -18.62 -0.21
CA THR A 110 -1.87 -17.91 -1.01
C THR A 110 -1.27 -17.11 -2.17
N PRO A 111 -0.46 -17.68 -3.07
CA PRO A 111 0.23 -16.92 -4.14
C PRO A 111 -0.72 -16.12 -5.06
N THR A 112 -1.99 -16.53 -5.13
CA THR A 112 -3.06 -15.87 -5.91
C THR A 112 -3.71 -14.67 -5.22
N TYR A 113 -3.39 -14.41 -3.95
CA TYR A 113 -3.88 -13.25 -3.22
C TYR A 113 -2.95 -12.06 -3.45
N LEU A 114 -3.53 -10.87 -3.57
CA LEU A 114 -2.79 -9.62 -3.54
C LEU A 114 -2.42 -9.29 -2.08
N LYS A 115 -1.13 -9.16 -1.78
CA LYS A 115 -0.66 -8.69 -0.47
C LYS A 115 -0.21 -7.25 -0.62
N VAL A 116 -0.60 -6.40 0.32
CA VAL A 116 -0.25 -4.99 0.35
C VAL A 116 0.21 -4.63 1.75
N ILE A 117 1.36 -3.97 1.87
CA ILE A 117 1.86 -3.40 3.13
C ILE A 117 1.86 -1.88 2.98
N VAL A 118 1.33 -1.19 3.98
CA VAL A 118 1.29 0.28 4.06
C VAL A 118 1.84 0.73 5.40
N ALA A 119 2.75 1.70 5.38
CA ALA A 119 3.41 2.24 6.57
C ALA A 119 3.60 3.75 6.43
N PRO A 120 3.56 4.54 7.53
CA PRO A 120 3.99 5.93 7.53
C PRO A 120 5.38 6.06 6.92
N ARG A 121 5.51 7.08 6.08
CA ARG A 121 6.80 7.50 5.55
C ARG A 121 7.64 8.03 6.72
N ASP A 122 8.91 7.67 6.73
CA ASP A 122 9.89 8.35 7.58
C ASP A 122 10.18 9.74 7.01
N GLU A 123 9.78 10.79 7.72
CA GLU A 123 10.00 12.19 7.31
C GLU A 123 11.48 12.56 7.29
N SER A 124 12.33 11.85 8.03
CA SER A 124 13.78 12.06 8.01
C SER A 124 14.43 11.54 6.73
N ALA A 125 13.74 10.67 5.99
CA ALA A 125 14.13 10.29 4.64
C ALA A 125 13.84 11.45 3.68
N SER A 126 14.80 12.37 3.62
CA SER A 126 14.81 13.49 2.68
C SER A 126 14.63 12.98 1.25
N GLU A 127 13.72 13.59 0.51
CA GLU A 127 13.73 13.42 -0.95
C GLU A 127 15.06 13.93 -1.47
N PRO A 128 15.62 13.31 -2.52
CA PRO A 128 16.77 13.88 -3.19
C PRO A 128 16.43 15.33 -3.56
N VAL A 129 17.18 16.28 -2.98
CA VAL A 129 17.05 17.69 -3.32
C VAL A 129 17.36 17.79 -4.79
N LEU A 130 16.34 18.06 -5.61
CA LEU A 130 16.54 18.40 -7.02
C LEU A 130 17.45 19.63 -7.05
N ALA A 131 18.72 19.43 -7.40
CA ALA A 131 19.69 20.49 -7.59
C ALA A 131 19.16 21.47 -8.65
N ASP A 132 19.33 22.77 -8.39
CA ASP A 132 18.96 23.93 -9.21
C ASP A 132 17.77 23.70 -10.17
N LYS A 133 16.57 23.93 -9.65
CA LYS A 133 15.36 23.96 -10.48
C LYS A 133 15.51 25.01 -11.57
N ASN A 134 15.60 24.57 -12.80
CA ASN A 134 15.50 25.44 -13.95
C ASN A 134 14.05 25.91 -14.11
N TRP A 135 13.83 27.04 -14.79
CA TRP A 135 12.48 27.57 -14.99
C TRP A 135 11.57 26.60 -15.77
N TRP A 136 12.11 25.73 -16.62
CA TRP A 136 11.33 24.71 -17.32
C TRP A 136 10.88 23.55 -16.42
N ASP A 137 11.46 23.39 -15.22
CA ASP A 137 10.97 22.41 -14.24
C ASP A 137 9.59 22.80 -13.69
N SER A 138 9.13 24.03 -13.92
CA SER A 138 7.74 24.44 -13.67
C SER A 138 6.78 24.10 -14.82
N LEU A 139 7.28 23.64 -15.97
CA LEU A 139 6.47 23.16 -17.10
C LEU A 139 6.10 21.68 -16.98
N VAL A 140 6.49 21.03 -15.88
CA VAL A 140 6.17 19.63 -15.62
C VAL A 140 4.64 19.50 -15.55
N PRO A 141 4.03 18.63 -16.38
CA PRO A 141 2.60 18.37 -16.31
C PRO A 141 2.20 18.02 -14.89
N GLU A 142 1.12 18.62 -14.42
CA GLU A 142 0.53 18.27 -13.13
C GLU A 142 0.29 16.75 -13.09
N GLN A 143 0.95 16.11 -12.12
CA GLN A 143 0.98 14.66 -12.02
C GLN A 143 -0.36 14.12 -11.52
N SER A 144 -0.65 12.85 -11.81
CA SER A 144 -1.90 12.21 -11.39
C SER A 144 -2.11 12.24 -9.87
N HIS A 145 -1.04 12.24 -9.07
CA HIS A 145 -1.16 12.28 -7.60
C HIS A 145 -1.72 13.59 -7.03
N VAL A 146 -1.86 14.66 -7.83
CA VAL A 146 -2.54 15.90 -7.42
C VAL A 146 -3.93 16.04 -8.00
N LYS A 147 -4.45 15.03 -8.72
CA LYS A 147 -5.73 15.09 -9.42
C LYS A 147 -6.72 14.06 -8.87
N LYS A 148 -7.98 14.46 -8.77
CA LYS A 148 -9.12 13.58 -8.49
C LYS A 148 -10.27 14.00 -9.38
N GLU A 149 -10.79 13.07 -10.17
CA GLU A 149 -11.92 13.33 -11.09
C GLU A 149 -11.66 14.54 -12.01
N GLY A 150 -10.41 14.68 -12.49
CA GLY A 150 -10.01 15.78 -13.36
C GLY A 150 -9.80 17.13 -12.67
N ARG A 151 -9.96 17.22 -11.33
CA ARG A 151 -9.75 18.44 -10.54
C ARG A 151 -8.50 18.32 -9.69
N CYS A 152 -7.77 19.42 -9.54
CA CYS A 152 -6.65 19.48 -8.61
C CYS A 152 -7.16 19.46 -7.17
N VAL A 153 -6.54 18.65 -6.33
CA VAL A 153 -6.85 18.53 -4.91
C VAL A 153 -5.67 19.00 -4.06
N SER A 154 -5.98 19.57 -2.90
CA SER A 154 -4.95 19.86 -1.91
C SER A 154 -4.40 18.55 -1.37
N ILE A 155 -3.09 18.38 -1.45
CA ILE A 155 -2.39 17.23 -0.88
C ILE A 155 -1.75 17.65 0.44
N GLU A 156 -1.72 16.75 1.41
CA GLU A 156 -1.00 17.00 2.66
C GLU A 156 0.45 16.51 2.51
N PRO A 157 1.44 17.42 2.36
CA PRO A 157 2.80 17.02 2.02
C PRO A 157 3.54 16.34 3.19
N ARG A 158 3.02 16.47 4.42
CA ARG A 158 3.62 15.91 5.64
C ARG A 158 3.18 14.47 5.90
N HIS A 159 1.92 14.14 5.59
CA HIS A 159 1.38 12.81 5.84
C HIS A 159 1.47 11.94 4.57
N GLY A 160 2.66 11.41 4.34
CA GLY A 160 2.92 10.40 3.31
C GLY A 160 2.98 8.99 3.90
N PHE A 161 2.62 8.00 3.09
CA PHE A 161 2.88 6.59 3.38
C PHE A 161 3.82 6.01 2.32
N VAL A 162 4.49 4.94 2.67
CA VAL A 162 5.11 4.04 1.69
C VAL A 162 4.30 2.76 1.63
N CYS A 163 4.24 2.18 0.44
CA CYS A 163 3.59 0.90 0.24
C CYS A 163 4.43 -0.04 -0.61
N SER A 164 4.18 -1.33 -0.42
CA SER A 164 4.68 -2.39 -1.28
C SER A 164 3.58 -3.42 -1.46
N TYR A 165 3.43 -3.95 -2.67
CA TYR A 165 2.41 -4.93 -2.96
C TYR A 165 2.88 -6.02 -3.92
N LEU A 166 2.30 -7.21 -3.77
CA LEU A 166 2.66 -8.39 -4.55
C LEU A 166 1.42 -9.24 -4.87
N HIS A 167 1.25 -9.52 -6.16
CA HIS A 167 0.50 -10.65 -6.67
C HIS A 167 1.37 -11.35 -7.72
N ASP A 168 1.68 -12.62 -7.50
CA ASP A 168 2.75 -13.34 -8.21
C ASP A 168 2.61 -13.36 -9.73
N LYS A 169 1.39 -13.21 -10.25
CA LYS A 169 1.11 -13.32 -11.69
C LYS A 169 0.76 -12.01 -12.38
N SER A 170 0.62 -10.90 -11.64
CA SER A 170 0.19 -9.62 -12.23
C SER A 170 0.91 -8.38 -11.71
N THR A 171 1.70 -8.50 -10.64
CA THR A 171 2.53 -7.38 -10.18
C THR A 171 3.80 -7.32 -11.02
N ARG A 172 4.11 -6.13 -11.53
CA ARG A 172 5.41 -5.83 -12.12
C ARG A 172 6.42 -5.68 -10.99
N ARG A 173 7.61 -6.25 -11.17
CA ARG A 173 8.76 -6.06 -10.27
C ARG A 173 9.39 -4.68 -10.46
N ASP A 174 9.75 -4.01 -9.36
CA ASP A 174 10.61 -2.82 -9.36
C ASP A 174 12.02 -3.10 -8.81
N ASN A 175 12.80 -2.04 -8.56
CA ASN A 175 14.17 -2.17 -8.09
C ASN A 175 14.27 -2.10 -6.56
N ALA A 176 13.18 -1.86 -5.83
CA ALA A 176 13.20 -1.85 -4.38
C ALA A 176 13.45 -3.26 -3.87
N THR A 177 14.37 -3.37 -2.92
CA THR A 177 14.80 -4.64 -2.31
C THR A 177 14.47 -4.73 -0.83
N LYS A 178 14.17 -3.59 -0.20
CA LYS A 178 13.88 -3.48 1.23
C LYS A 178 12.60 -2.72 1.45
N PHE A 179 11.80 -3.16 2.43
CA PHE A 179 10.64 -2.40 2.87
C PHE A 179 11.06 -1.29 3.84
N THR A 180 11.77 -0.29 3.30
CA THR A 180 12.16 0.91 4.04
C THR A 180 11.79 2.15 3.24
N THR A 181 11.52 3.25 3.94
CA THR A 181 11.15 4.50 3.28
C THR A 181 12.20 4.93 2.25
N LYS A 182 13.49 4.89 2.62
CA LYS A 182 14.60 5.28 1.75
C LYS A 182 14.65 4.44 0.47
N ASP A 183 14.62 3.11 0.60
CA ASP A 183 14.76 2.22 -0.55
C ASP A 183 13.56 2.31 -1.50
N ILE A 184 12.35 2.47 -0.97
CA ILE A 184 11.14 2.67 -1.79
C ILE A 184 11.18 4.01 -2.54
N ILE A 185 11.70 5.07 -1.92
CA ILE A 185 11.85 6.38 -2.60
C ILE A 185 12.90 6.32 -3.71
N GLU A 186 14.03 5.67 -3.46
CA GLU A 186 15.17 5.62 -4.39
C GLU A 186 14.95 4.63 -5.53
N ASN A 187 14.32 3.48 -5.24
CA ASN A 187 14.28 2.32 -6.14
C ASN A 187 12.85 1.86 -6.53
N GLY A 188 11.81 2.44 -5.94
CA GLY A 188 10.42 2.07 -6.22
C GLY A 188 9.90 2.58 -7.57
N CYS A 189 8.99 1.83 -8.20
CA CYS A 189 8.51 2.16 -9.56
C CYS A 189 7.31 3.12 -9.62
N ASN A 190 6.49 3.19 -8.56
CA ASN A 190 5.22 3.93 -8.60
C ASN A 190 5.33 5.39 -8.18
N GLY A 191 6.54 5.89 -7.88
CA GLY A 191 6.76 7.30 -7.50
C GLY A 191 5.81 7.73 -6.39
N LYS A 192 5.07 8.83 -6.62
CA LYS A 192 3.97 9.30 -5.76
C LYS A 192 2.63 9.01 -6.43
N ILE A 193 1.71 8.40 -5.70
CA ILE A 193 0.33 8.13 -6.11
C ILE A 193 -0.64 8.63 -5.04
N LEU A 194 -1.75 9.25 -5.45
CA LEU A 194 -2.82 9.62 -4.52
C LEU A 194 -3.43 8.34 -3.93
N ALA A 195 -3.64 8.28 -2.61
CA ALA A 195 -4.21 7.09 -1.96
C ALA A 195 -5.55 6.68 -2.60
N TRP A 196 -6.35 7.65 -3.05
CA TRP A 196 -7.55 7.43 -3.87
C TRP A 196 -7.27 6.60 -5.13
N HIS A 197 -6.25 6.95 -5.90
CA HIS A 197 -5.84 6.24 -7.11
C HIS A 197 -5.27 4.87 -6.80
N PHE A 198 -4.51 4.74 -5.71
CA PHE A 198 -4.00 3.46 -5.25
C PHE A 198 -5.12 2.47 -4.90
N LEU A 199 -6.16 2.93 -4.20
CA LEU A 199 -7.35 2.12 -3.92
C LEU A 199 -8.09 1.75 -5.21
N GLY A 200 -8.18 2.66 -6.17
CA GLY A 200 -8.66 2.37 -7.53
C GLY A 200 -7.83 1.30 -8.24
N GLU A 201 -6.50 1.33 -8.09
CA GLU A 201 -5.61 0.31 -8.64
C GLU A 201 -5.83 -1.06 -8.00
N ILE A 202 -5.99 -1.12 -6.68
CA ILE A 202 -6.34 -2.37 -5.97
C ILE A 202 -7.69 -2.90 -6.47
N GLY A 203 -8.71 -2.05 -6.55
CA GLY A 203 -10.02 -2.42 -7.08
C GLY A 203 -9.94 -2.93 -8.52
N HIS A 204 -9.10 -2.32 -9.36
CA HIS A 204 -8.87 -2.75 -10.72
C HIS A 204 -8.19 -4.12 -10.77
N LYS A 205 -7.14 -4.32 -9.97
CA LYS A 205 -6.46 -5.63 -9.85
C LYS A 205 -7.40 -6.71 -9.36
N LEU A 206 -8.42 -6.40 -8.57
CA LEU A 206 -9.44 -7.36 -8.13
C LEU A 206 -10.58 -7.56 -9.14
N GLY A 207 -10.65 -6.73 -10.19
CA GLY A 207 -11.69 -6.77 -11.21
C GLY A 207 -13.00 -6.10 -10.80
N PHE A 208 -12.98 -5.23 -9.78
CA PHE A 208 -14.16 -4.47 -9.34
C PHE A 208 -14.35 -3.16 -10.09
N VAL A 209 -13.25 -2.54 -10.54
CA VAL A 209 -13.30 -1.30 -11.32
C VAL A 209 -12.55 -1.46 -12.64
N PRO A 210 -12.99 -0.79 -13.71
CA PRO A 210 -12.22 -0.70 -14.94
C PRO A 210 -10.87 -0.03 -14.65
N LYS A 211 -9.86 -0.31 -15.49
CA LYS A 211 -8.56 0.36 -15.36
C LYS A 211 -8.79 1.86 -15.53
N TYR A 212 -8.41 2.65 -14.53
CA TYR A 212 -8.40 4.10 -14.66
C TYR A 212 -7.38 4.50 -15.73
N GLY A 213 -7.83 5.23 -16.77
CA GLY A 213 -6.96 5.87 -17.76
C GLY A 213 -6.24 4.94 -18.75
N ALA A 214 -7.00 4.19 -19.56
CA ALA A 214 -6.55 3.82 -20.90
C ALA A 214 -7.24 4.72 -21.92
#